data_AF-I0I5L5-F1
#
_entry.id   AF-I0I5L5-F1
#
_cell.length_a   1.000
_cell.length_b   1.000
_cell.length_c   1.000
_cell.angle_alpha   90.00
_cell.angle_beta   90.00
_cell.angle_gamma   90.00
#
_symmetry.space_group_name_H-M   'P 1'
#
loop_
_entity.id
_entity.type
_entity.pdbx_description
1 polymer ?
#
loop_
_entity_poly.entity_id
_entity_poly.type
_entity_poly.pdbx_seq_one_letter_code
_entity_poly.pdbx_strand_id
1 'polypeptide(L)'
;MSYGGLGFYTYGYGINYAMNQGSLVNTIRSAGIPGSVATYLLCGDTNDIPTIHNEHTGPSDGVVFIASCTDTTGIGSVAGNVVMNGLNHLKLGWAEAAMAQINAWLQ
;
A
#
# COMPACT_ATOMS: atom_id res chain seq x y z
N MET A 1 -12.78 -24.47 7.56
CA MET A 1 -13.26 -23.60 6.47
C MET A 1 -14.65 -23.09 6.84
N SER A 2 -14.95 -21.81 6.66
CA SER A 2 -16.21 -21.18 7.11
C SER A 2 -17.25 -21.14 5.99
N TYR A 3 -18.41 -21.77 6.20
CA TYR A 3 -19.46 -21.97 5.19
C TYR A 3 -20.57 -20.90 5.20
N GLY A 4 -20.34 -19.77 5.87
CA GLY A 4 -21.36 -18.72 5.99
C GLY A 4 -22.38 -19.01 7.09
N GLY A 5 -23.36 -18.12 7.28
CA GLY A 5 -24.35 -18.24 8.36
C GLY A 5 -25.50 -17.24 8.27
N LEU A 6 -26.62 -17.60 8.89
CA LEU A 6 -27.82 -16.77 9.04
C LEU A 6 -27.79 -16.06 10.40
N GLY A 7 -27.78 -14.73 10.38
CA GLY A 7 -28.11 -13.87 11.51
C GLY A 7 -29.59 -13.48 11.48
N PHE A 8 -30.09 -12.90 12.57
CA PHE A 8 -31.50 -12.51 12.72
C PHE A 8 -31.99 -11.53 11.63
N TYR A 9 -31.09 -10.75 11.05
CA TYR A 9 -31.37 -9.81 9.95
C TYR A 9 -30.35 -9.85 8.79
N THR A 10 -29.36 -10.75 8.82
CA THR A 10 -28.25 -10.78 7.85
C THR A 10 -27.90 -12.19 7.42
N TYR A 11 -27.32 -12.33 6.24
CA TYR A 11 -26.79 -13.58 5.72
C TYR A 11 -25.36 -13.37 5.22
N GLY A 12 -24.44 -14.23 5.65
CA GLY A 12 -23.06 -14.24 5.16
C GLY A 12 -22.79 -15.47 4.30
N TYR A 13 -22.22 -15.29 3.11
CA TYR A 13 -21.93 -16.36 2.15
C TYR A 13 -20.69 -17.21 2.50
N GLY A 14 -19.90 -16.82 3.51
CA GLY A 14 -18.71 -17.56 3.94
C GLY A 14 -17.47 -17.37 3.07
N ILE A 15 -16.32 -17.85 3.54
CA ILE A 15 -15.03 -17.64 2.88
C ILE A 15 -14.91 -18.44 1.58
N ASN A 16 -15.55 -19.62 1.51
CA ASN A 16 -15.53 -20.45 0.29
C ASN A 16 -16.23 -19.75 -0.88
N TYR A 17 -17.34 -19.06 -0.62
CA TYR A 17 -18.02 -18.25 -1.65
C TYR A 17 -17.12 -17.12 -2.14
N ALA A 18 -16.44 -16.41 -1.22
CA ALA A 18 -15.52 -15.34 -1.57
C ALA A 18 -14.31 -15.85 -2.38
N MET A 19 -13.72 -16.99 -1.99
CA MET A 19 -12.63 -17.62 -2.77
C MET A 19 -13.07 -18.01 -4.18
N ASN A 20 -14.32 -18.48 -4.32
CA ASN A 20 -14.89 -18.84 -5.63
C ASN A 20 -15.18 -17.62 -6.52
N GLN A 21 -15.21 -16.40 -5.99
CA GLN A 21 -15.26 -15.18 -6.82
C GLN A 21 -13.91 -14.92 -7.52
N GLY A 22 -12.87 -15.71 -7.21
CA GLY A 22 -11.54 -15.54 -7.74
C GLY A 22 -10.82 -14.34 -7.15
N SER A 23 -9.61 -14.09 -7.65
CA SER A 23 -8.80 -12.95 -7.24
C SER A 23 -8.25 -12.24 -8.46
N LEU A 24 -8.35 -10.91 -8.44
CA LEU A 24 -7.74 -10.06 -9.47
C LEU A 24 -6.25 -9.78 -9.21
N VAL A 25 -5.69 -10.27 -8.09
CA VAL A 25 -4.30 -9.94 -7.69
C VAL A 25 -3.30 -10.29 -8.78
N ASN A 26 -3.34 -11.52 -9.32
CA ASN A 26 -2.40 -11.92 -10.36
C ASN A 26 -2.64 -11.18 -11.68
N THR A 27 -3.90 -10.93 -12.02
CA THR A 27 -4.27 -10.14 -13.20
C THR A 27 -3.68 -8.74 -13.13
N ILE A 28 -3.85 -8.05 -12.00
CA ILE A 28 -3.31 -6.70 -11.78
C ILE A 28 -1.77 -6.71 -11.78
N ARG A 29 -1.14 -7.67 -11.08
CA ARG A 29 0.32 -7.83 -11.07
C ARG A 29 0.89 -8.07 -12.46
N SER A 30 0.18 -8.83 -13.31
CA SER A 30 0.61 -9.11 -14.69
C SER A 30 0.42 -7.93 -15.64
N ALA A 31 -0.59 -7.09 -15.40
CA ALA A 31 -0.81 -5.88 -16.19
C ALA A 31 0.32 -4.88 -15.95
N GLY A 32 0.69 -4.69 -14.67
CA GLY A 32 1.88 -3.96 -14.25
C GLY A 32 2.00 -2.53 -14.77
N ILE A 33 3.15 -1.92 -14.51
CA ILE A 33 3.56 -0.65 -15.09
C ILE A 33 4.56 -0.94 -16.22
N PRO A 34 4.34 -0.45 -17.45
CA PRO A 34 5.27 -0.67 -18.57
C PRO A 34 6.68 -0.16 -18.25
N GLY A 35 7.72 -0.88 -18.70
CA GLY A 35 9.13 -0.49 -18.46
C GLY A 35 9.56 0.83 -19.13
N SER A 36 8.76 1.35 -20.07
CA SER A 36 8.96 2.68 -20.64
C SER A 36 8.57 3.82 -19.69
N VAL A 37 7.91 3.51 -18.57
CA VAL A 37 7.49 4.48 -17.56
C VAL A 37 8.41 4.36 -16.34
N ALA A 38 9.21 5.41 -16.11
CA ALA A 38 10.00 5.53 -14.90
C ALA A 38 9.07 5.69 -13.68
N THR A 39 9.14 4.74 -12.74
CA THR A 39 8.30 4.75 -11.53
C THR A 39 9.14 5.01 -10.30
N TYR A 40 8.67 5.90 -9.44
CA TYR A 40 9.31 6.26 -8.18
C TYR A 40 8.41 5.89 -7.00
N LEU A 41 8.97 5.23 -6.00
CA LEU A 41 8.28 4.79 -4.80
C LEU A 41 8.74 5.65 -3.63
N LEU A 42 7.82 6.38 -3.00
CA LEU A 42 8.09 7.25 -1.85
C LEU A 42 7.27 6.76 -0.65
N CYS A 43 7.96 6.32 0.39
CA CYS A 43 7.39 5.72 1.59
C CYS A 43 7.67 6.57 2.83
N GLY A 44 6.81 6.50 3.84
CA GLY A 44 7.10 6.95 5.21
C GLY A 44 7.46 5.76 6.12
N ASP A 45 7.89 6.03 7.35
CA ASP A 45 8.29 5.00 8.33
C ASP A 45 7.77 5.22 9.76
N THR A 46 6.95 6.25 9.98
CA THR A 46 6.52 6.65 11.31
C THR A 46 5.03 6.45 11.49
N ASN A 47 4.62 5.73 12.54
CA ASN A 47 3.22 5.39 12.83
C ASN A 47 2.60 6.27 13.93
N ASP A 48 2.66 7.59 13.75
CA ASP A 48 2.27 8.59 14.75
C ASP A 48 1.06 9.47 14.37
N ILE A 49 0.09 8.94 13.61
CA ILE A 49 -1.04 9.73 13.13
C ILE A 49 -2.08 9.92 14.25
N PRO A 50 -2.38 11.17 14.68
CA PRO A 50 -3.41 11.41 15.68
C PRO A 50 -4.80 11.02 15.17
N THR A 51 -5.70 10.65 16.08
CA THR A 51 -7.14 10.43 15.82
C THR A 51 -7.51 9.25 14.92
N ILE A 52 -6.54 8.45 14.45
CA ILE A 52 -6.78 7.19 13.75
C ILE A 52 -6.07 6.02 14.45
N HIS A 53 -6.55 4.80 14.21
CA HIS A 53 -5.84 3.60 14.62
C HIS A 53 -4.67 3.38 13.68
N ASN A 54 -3.44 3.49 14.19
CA ASN A 54 -2.25 3.28 13.38
C ASN A 54 -2.01 1.78 13.17
N GLU A 55 -1.30 1.44 12.11
CA GLU A 55 -0.79 0.09 11.92
C GLU A 55 0.34 -0.20 12.93
N HIS A 56 0.15 -1.25 13.74
CA HIS A 56 1.00 -1.60 14.88
C HIS A 56 1.58 -3.02 14.82
N THR A 57 1.26 -3.78 13.78
CA THR A 57 1.71 -5.17 13.62
C THR A 57 3.06 -5.31 12.90
N GLY A 58 3.62 -4.20 12.40
CA GLY A 58 4.92 -4.14 11.76
C GLY A 58 5.34 -2.72 11.36
N PRO A 59 6.53 -2.56 10.75
CA PRO A 59 7.01 -1.26 10.28
C PRO A 59 6.05 -0.65 9.25
N SER A 60 5.60 0.58 9.50
CA SER A 60 4.59 1.27 8.70
C SER A 60 4.73 2.79 8.81
N ASP A 61 4.09 3.52 7.90
CA ASP A 61 3.88 4.96 8.01
C ASP A 61 2.61 5.31 8.82
N GLY A 62 2.10 4.37 9.62
CA GLY A 62 0.86 4.50 10.36
C GLY A 62 -0.37 3.96 9.62
N VAL A 63 -0.30 3.76 8.30
CA VAL A 63 -1.41 3.15 7.51
C VAL A 63 -0.90 2.02 6.63
N VAL A 64 0.20 2.23 5.92
CA VAL A 64 0.76 1.31 4.94
C VAL A 64 2.07 0.72 5.47
N PHE A 65 2.22 -0.60 5.38
CA PHE A 65 3.48 -1.25 5.71
C PHE A 65 4.60 -0.81 4.78
N ILE A 66 5.81 -0.63 5.32
CA ILE A 66 6.99 -0.31 4.51
C ILE A 66 7.19 -1.39 3.43
N ALA A 67 7.08 -2.66 3.81
CA ALA A 67 7.20 -3.79 2.87
C ALA A 67 6.18 -3.71 1.72
N SER A 68 5.00 -3.14 1.95
CA SER A 68 3.97 -2.96 0.93
C SER A 68 4.29 -1.79 0.00
N CYS A 69 4.75 -0.66 0.55
CA CYS A 69 4.99 0.54 -0.25
C CYS A 69 6.31 0.48 -1.04
N THR A 70 7.28 -0.34 -0.61
CA THR A 70 8.54 -0.55 -1.30
C THR A 70 8.51 -1.73 -2.29
N ASP A 71 7.39 -2.47 -2.39
CA ASP A 71 7.28 -3.63 -3.27
C ASP A 71 7.31 -3.17 -4.74
N THR A 72 8.27 -3.70 -5.49
CA THR A 72 8.48 -3.38 -6.92
C THR A 72 7.79 -4.36 -7.85
N THR A 73 7.05 -5.32 -7.30
CA THR A 73 6.33 -6.34 -8.07
C THR A 73 5.40 -5.71 -9.10
N GLY A 74 5.55 -6.13 -10.36
CA GLY A 74 4.73 -5.63 -11.47
C GLY A 74 5.16 -4.25 -12.00
N ILE A 75 6.24 -3.66 -11.48
CA ILE A 75 6.80 -2.40 -11.99
C ILE A 75 7.93 -2.70 -12.97
N GLY A 76 7.76 -2.33 -14.24
CA GLY A 76 8.73 -2.62 -15.29
C GLY A 76 10.01 -1.79 -15.22
N SER A 77 9.97 -0.59 -14.62
CA SER A 77 11.14 0.28 -14.41
C SER A 77 10.99 1.07 -13.11
N VAL A 78 11.84 0.75 -12.13
CA VAL A 78 11.93 1.46 -10.86
C VAL A 78 13.09 2.44 -10.94
N ALA A 79 12.76 3.73 -11.02
CA ALA A 79 13.74 4.82 -11.11
C ALA A 79 14.14 5.36 -9.72
N GLY A 80 13.34 5.08 -8.69
CA GLY A 80 13.71 5.37 -7.30
C GLY A 80 12.79 4.67 -6.31
N ASN A 81 13.33 4.35 -5.13
CA ASN A 81 12.61 3.73 -4.03
C ASN A 81 13.21 4.25 -2.72
N VAL A 82 12.48 5.14 -2.05
CA VAL A 82 12.99 5.87 -0.87
C VAL A 82 11.99 5.74 0.27
N VAL A 83 12.51 5.41 1.45
CA VAL A 83 11.80 5.44 2.72
C VAL A 83 12.24 6.68 3.49
N MET A 84 11.29 7.58 3.75
CA MET A 84 11.50 8.86 4.41
C MET A 84 11.37 8.68 5.92
N ASN A 85 12.45 9.02 6.62
CA ASN A 85 12.47 8.93 8.07
C ASN A 85 11.63 10.02 8.74
N GLY A 86 10.86 9.66 9.76
CA GLY A 86 10.08 10.60 10.57
C GLY A 86 8.75 11.02 9.95
N LEU A 87 8.39 10.47 8.79
CA LEU A 87 7.16 10.81 8.08
C LEU A 87 6.12 9.69 8.23
N ASN A 88 4.93 10.09 8.63
CA ASN A 88 3.73 9.26 8.58
C ASN A 88 2.99 9.43 7.26
N HIS A 89 1.96 8.62 7.04
CA HIS A 89 1.19 8.54 5.80
C HIS A 89 0.68 9.90 5.34
N LEU A 90 0.19 10.73 6.26
CA LEU A 90 -0.32 12.06 5.94
C LEU A 90 0.80 13.07 5.66
N LYS A 91 1.90 13.00 6.42
CA LYS A 91 3.07 13.89 6.27
C LYS A 91 3.71 13.76 4.89
N LEU A 92 3.64 12.60 4.23
CA LEU A 92 4.13 12.43 2.85
C LEU A 92 3.52 13.43 1.86
N GLY A 93 2.27 13.87 2.08
CA GLY A 93 1.58 14.79 1.19
C GLY A 93 1.98 16.26 1.32
N TRP A 94 2.74 16.65 2.35
CA TRP A 94 3.03 18.07 2.63
C TRP A 94 4.37 18.36 3.29
N ALA A 95 5.09 17.37 3.81
CA ALA A 95 6.38 17.59 4.46
C ALA A 95 7.43 18.09 3.46
N GLU A 96 8.22 19.10 3.86
CA GLU A 96 9.26 19.69 3.00
C GLU A 96 10.25 18.63 2.50
N ALA A 97 10.62 17.65 3.34
CA ALA A 97 11.51 16.57 2.95
C ALA A 97 10.92 15.69 1.84
N ALA A 98 9.61 15.40 1.87
CA ALA A 98 8.94 14.62 0.83
C ALA A 98 8.89 15.41 -0.49
N MET A 99 8.55 16.70 -0.41
CA MET A 99 8.54 17.59 -1.59
C MET A 99 9.93 17.76 -2.19
N ALA A 100 10.96 17.88 -1.37
CA ALA A 100 12.35 17.96 -1.81
C ALA A 100 12.78 16.67 -2.55
N GLN A 101 12.39 15.50 -2.03
CA GLN A 101 12.68 14.23 -2.68
C GLN A 101 11.98 14.10 -4.04
N ILE A 102 10.72 14.53 -4.14
CA ILE A 102 9.99 14.55 -5.43
C ILE A 102 10.68 15.50 -6.41
N ASN A 103 11.04 16.71 -5.97
CA ASN A 103 11.73 17.67 -6.83
C ASN A 103 13.08 17.13 -7.32
N ALA A 104 13.82 16.38 -6.50
CA ALA A 104 15.07 15.76 -6.89
C ALA A 104 14.91 14.69 -7.99
N TRP A 105 13.73 14.06 -8.12
CA TRP A 105 13.43 13.11 -9.20
C TRP A 105 12.94 13.77 -10.49
N LEU A 106 12.50 15.04 -10.42
CA LEU A 106 11.95 15.78 -11.55
C LEU A 106 12.98 16.67 -12.28
N GLN A 107 14.18 16.81 -11.73
CA GLN A 107 15.31 17.55 -12.32
C GLN A 107 16.07 16.69 -13.34
#